data_AF-A0A4R1NNC4-F1
#
_entry.id   AF-A0A4R1NNC4-F1
#
_cell.length_a   1.000
_cell.length_b   1.000
_cell.length_c   1.000
_cell.angle_alpha   90.00
_cell.angle_beta   90.00
_cell.angle_gamma   90.00
#
_symmetry.space_group_name_H-M   'P 1'
#
loop_
_entity.id
_entity.type
_entity.pdbx_description
1 polymer ?
#
loop_
_entity_poly.entity_id
_entity_poly.type
_entity_poly.pdbx_seq_one_letter_code
_entity_poly.pdbx_strand_id
1 'polypeptide(L)'
;MDMGTLTILLCLGGTVVTGILAFTFWRDPEAGMKSATHRLEQLPQVMTDRYVAFVFLSLAAAWHGDAGVIAVLFTAFAFMGFADGVIYARAGHPHIKHTAAGVAAALVAAVAAWTELSNGAV
;
A
#
# COMPACT_ATOMS: atom_id res chain seq x y z
N MET A 1 -15.60 20.92 16.77
CA MET A 1 -14.77 20.16 15.82
C MET A 1 -15.28 20.47 14.42
N ASP A 2 -14.44 21.01 13.55
CA ASP A 2 -14.81 21.22 12.15
C ASP A 2 -14.78 19.89 11.35
N MET A 3 -15.28 19.95 10.12
CA MET A 3 -15.35 18.77 9.26
C MET A 3 -13.97 18.23 8.88
N GLY A 4 -12.96 19.10 8.71
CA GLY A 4 -11.61 18.67 8.36
C GLY A 4 -10.97 17.84 9.47
N THR A 5 -11.08 18.31 10.70
CA THR A 5 -10.62 17.61 11.91
C THR A 5 -11.34 16.27 12.06
N LEU A 6 -12.67 16.24 11.86
CA LEU A 6 -13.43 14.99 11.92
C LEU A 6 -12.97 13.99 10.84
N THR A 7 -12.76 14.44 9.61
CA THR A 7 -12.24 13.60 8.52
C THR A 7 -10.89 12.98 8.86
N ILE A 8 -9.96 13.76 9.43
CA ILE A 8 -8.65 13.27 9.86
C ILE A 8 -8.81 12.22 10.97
N LEU A 9 -9.65 12.48 11.98
CA LEU A 9 -9.85 11.52 13.08
C LEU A 9 -10.47 10.20 12.60
N LEU A 10 -11.43 10.26 11.66
CA LEU A 10 -12.01 9.06 11.07
C LEU A 10 -10.98 8.28 10.24
N CYS A 11 -10.11 8.99 9.51
CA CYS A 11 -9.00 8.38 8.78
C CYS A 11 -8.04 7.65 9.76
N LEU A 12 -7.63 8.31 10.83
CA LEU A 12 -6.77 7.73 11.87
C LEU A 12 -7.44 6.53 12.56
N GLY A 13 -8.75 6.59 12.81
CA GLY A 13 -9.52 5.44 13.29
C GLY A 13 -9.45 4.25 12.33
N GLY A 14 -9.59 4.50 11.03
CA GLY A 14 -9.38 3.49 9.98
C GLY A 14 -7.96 2.93 9.99
N THR A 15 -6.93 3.79 10.15
CA THR A 15 -5.53 3.38 10.26
C THR A 15 -5.28 2.45 11.44
N VAL A 16 -5.92 2.67 12.58
CA VAL A 16 -5.82 1.76 13.73
C VAL A 16 -6.37 0.38 13.39
N VAL A 17 -7.54 0.32 12.77
CA VAL A 17 -8.17 -0.96 12.38
C VAL A 17 -7.31 -1.73 11.38
N THR A 18 -6.84 -1.06 10.32
CA THR A 18 -5.99 -1.70 9.32
C THR A 18 -4.61 -2.05 9.87
N GLY A 19 -4.06 -1.22 10.77
CA GLY A 19 -2.80 -1.49 11.46
C GLY A 19 -2.84 -2.74 12.35
N ILE A 20 -3.95 -2.95 13.08
CA ILE A 20 -4.16 -4.17 13.88
C ILE A 20 -4.19 -5.40 12.97
N LEU A 21 -4.91 -5.33 11.85
CA LEU A 21 -4.95 -6.44 10.89
C LEU A 21 -3.57 -6.69 10.27
N ALA A 22 -2.88 -5.65 9.82
CA ALA A 22 -1.55 -5.75 9.24
C ALA A 22 -0.55 -6.39 10.22
N PHE A 23 -0.56 -5.96 11.49
CA PHE A 23 0.25 -6.56 12.53
C PHE A 23 -0.10 -8.03 12.78
N THR A 24 -1.40 -8.37 12.79
CA THR A 24 -1.86 -9.75 12.95
C THR A 24 -1.35 -10.63 11.82
N PHE A 25 -1.52 -10.21 10.55
CA PHE A 25 -0.99 -10.93 9.39
C PHE A 25 0.54 -11.06 9.41
N TRP A 26 1.25 -10.02 9.84
CA TRP A 26 2.70 -10.05 9.91
C TRP A 26 3.22 -11.03 10.97
N ARG A 27 2.56 -11.09 12.13
CA ARG A 27 2.93 -11.99 13.23
C ARG A 27 2.53 -13.44 12.97
N ASP A 28 1.31 -13.65 12.49
CA ASP A 28 0.72 -14.96 12.23
C ASP A 28 -0.27 -14.86 11.04
N PRO A 29 0.15 -15.25 9.83
CA PRO A 29 -0.69 -15.20 8.64
C PRO A 29 -1.99 -16.00 8.75
N GLU A 30 -2.00 -17.14 9.45
CA GLU A 30 -3.20 -17.97 9.61
C GLU A 30 -4.22 -17.30 10.54
N ALA A 31 -3.75 -16.72 11.65
CA ALA A 31 -4.59 -15.92 12.53
C ALA A 31 -5.13 -14.68 11.80
N GLY A 32 -4.30 -14.02 10.97
CA GLY A 32 -4.71 -12.91 10.12
C GLY A 32 -5.84 -13.30 9.16
N MET A 33 -5.68 -14.44 8.46
CA MET A 33 -6.70 -14.99 7.58
C MET A 33 -8.01 -15.26 8.32
N LYS A 34 -7.95 -15.88 9.51
CA LYS A 34 -9.12 -16.12 10.35
C LYS A 34 -9.79 -14.83 10.80
N SER A 35 -9.01 -13.84 11.27
CA SER A 35 -9.52 -12.55 11.73
C SER A 35 -10.20 -11.76 10.62
N ALA A 36 -9.67 -11.83 9.39
CA ALA A 36 -10.25 -11.22 8.21
C ALA A 36 -11.35 -12.09 7.56
N THR A 37 -11.66 -13.26 8.14
CA THR A 37 -12.60 -14.25 7.59
C THR A 37 -12.27 -14.71 6.16
N HIS A 38 -11.00 -14.59 5.76
CA HIS A 38 -10.54 -15.01 4.45
C HIS A 38 -10.51 -16.54 4.32
N ARG A 39 -10.74 -17.01 3.10
CA ARG A 39 -10.61 -18.41 2.70
C ARG A 39 -9.53 -18.52 1.63
N LEU A 40 -8.69 -19.56 1.71
CA LEU A 40 -7.55 -19.73 0.78
C LEU A 40 -8.01 -19.80 -0.68
N GLU A 41 -9.11 -20.52 -0.92
CA GLU A 41 -9.71 -20.71 -2.24
C GLU A 41 -10.29 -19.43 -2.87
N GLN A 42 -10.53 -18.38 -2.07
CA GLN A 42 -11.01 -17.08 -2.54
C GLN A 42 -9.88 -16.04 -2.70
N LEU A 43 -8.64 -16.37 -2.33
CA LEU A 43 -7.52 -15.43 -2.39
C LEU A 43 -7.28 -14.85 -3.79
N PRO A 44 -7.40 -15.60 -4.92
CA PRO A 44 -7.25 -15.01 -6.25
C PRO A 44 -8.26 -13.88 -6.52
N GLN A 45 -9.51 -14.02 -6.08
CA GLN A 45 -10.55 -13.01 -6.23
C GLN A 45 -10.27 -11.80 -5.35
N VAL A 46 -9.88 -12.01 -4.08
CA VAL A 46 -9.50 -10.92 -3.17
C VAL A 46 -8.27 -10.16 -3.69
N MET A 47 -7.29 -10.87 -4.26
CA MET A 47 -6.15 -10.20 -4.91
C MET A 47 -6.59 -9.37 -6.12
N THR A 48 -7.59 -9.83 -6.87
CA THR A 48 -8.16 -9.05 -7.99
C THR A 48 -8.76 -7.75 -7.50
N ASP A 49 -9.51 -7.77 -6.38
CA ASP A 49 -10.03 -6.54 -5.76
C ASP A 49 -8.90 -5.56 -5.43
N ARG A 50 -7.81 -6.06 -4.85
CA ARG A 50 -6.70 -5.20 -4.40
C ARG A 50 -6.02 -4.53 -5.57
N TYR A 51 -5.79 -5.26 -6.67
CA TYR A 51 -5.23 -4.66 -7.88
C TYR A 51 -6.16 -3.63 -8.52
N VAL A 52 -7.48 -3.87 -8.53
CA VAL A 52 -8.46 -2.86 -8.98
C VAL A 52 -8.43 -1.62 -8.08
N ALA A 53 -8.36 -1.82 -6.76
CA ALA A 53 -8.25 -0.73 -5.79
C ALA A 53 -6.94 0.06 -5.97
N PHE A 54 -5.81 -0.60 -6.23
CA PHE A 54 -4.53 0.08 -6.50
C PHE A 54 -4.59 0.92 -7.77
N VAL A 55 -5.25 0.44 -8.83
CA VAL A 55 -5.51 1.24 -10.04
C VAL A 55 -6.35 2.46 -9.69
N PHE A 56 -7.46 2.28 -8.97
CA PHE A 56 -8.30 3.40 -8.56
C PHE A 56 -7.53 4.43 -7.71
N LEU A 57 -6.77 3.99 -6.70
CA LEU A 57 -5.98 4.86 -5.83
C LEU A 57 -4.89 5.61 -6.62
N SER A 58 -4.20 4.95 -7.54
CA SER A 58 -3.18 5.60 -8.37
C SER A 58 -3.78 6.62 -9.33
N LEU A 59 -4.93 6.32 -9.95
CA LEU A 59 -5.66 7.29 -10.77
C LEU A 59 -6.20 8.46 -9.95
N ALA A 60 -6.72 8.20 -8.74
CA ALA A 60 -7.20 9.25 -7.84
C ALA A 60 -6.07 10.15 -7.35
N ALA A 61 -4.91 9.60 -6.99
CA ALA A 61 -3.73 10.39 -6.62
C ALA A 61 -3.22 11.22 -7.79
N ALA A 62 -3.17 10.64 -9.00
CA ALA A 62 -2.80 11.36 -10.21
C ALA A 62 -3.80 12.50 -10.55
N TRP A 63 -5.10 12.27 -10.38
CA TRP A 63 -6.12 13.31 -10.51
C TRP A 63 -5.91 14.40 -9.47
N HIS A 64 -5.78 14.03 -8.20
CA HIS A 64 -5.61 14.99 -7.10
C HIS A 64 -4.39 15.89 -7.29
N GLY A 65 -3.32 15.35 -7.88
CA GLY A 65 -2.16 16.11 -8.34
C GLY A 65 -1.19 16.55 -7.24
N ASP A 66 -1.46 16.17 -5.99
CA ASP A 66 -0.59 16.45 -4.84
C ASP A 66 0.62 15.50 -4.85
N ALA A 67 1.83 16.07 -4.89
CA ALA A 67 3.06 15.31 -5.01
C ALA A 67 3.37 14.51 -3.73
N GLY A 68 3.07 15.05 -2.55
CA GLY A 68 3.14 14.34 -1.27
C GLY A 68 2.26 13.10 -1.22
N VAL A 69 1.00 13.19 -1.64
CA VAL A 69 0.06 12.05 -1.71
C VAL A 69 0.56 10.98 -2.67
N ILE A 70 1.05 11.37 -3.85
CA ILE A 70 1.62 10.43 -4.82
C ILE A 70 2.86 9.75 -4.23
N ALA A 71 3.73 10.50 -3.55
CA ALA A 71 4.94 9.96 -2.93
C ALA A 71 4.62 8.91 -1.86
N VAL A 72 3.67 9.20 -0.96
CA VAL A 72 3.23 8.26 0.08
C VAL A 72 2.60 7.01 -0.54
N LEU A 73 1.70 7.18 -1.52
CA LEU A 73 1.04 6.06 -2.18
C LEU A 73 2.04 5.11 -2.86
N PHE A 74 2.96 5.66 -3.65
CA PHE A 74 3.94 4.84 -4.36
C PHE A 74 5.04 4.29 -3.45
N THR A 75 5.28 4.90 -2.30
CA THR A 75 6.11 4.30 -1.24
C THR A 75 5.44 3.03 -0.69
N ALA A 76 4.13 3.07 -0.45
CA ALA A 76 3.38 1.87 -0.06
C ALA A 76 3.42 0.79 -1.16
N PHE A 77 3.29 1.17 -2.44
CA PHE A 77 3.42 0.22 -3.55
C PHE A 77 4.82 -0.37 -3.68
N ALA A 78 5.86 0.44 -3.47
CA ALA A 78 7.24 -0.02 -3.42
C ALA A 78 7.45 -1.04 -2.30
N PHE A 79 6.97 -0.74 -1.09
CA PHE A 79 7.02 -1.66 0.04
C PHE A 79 6.37 -3.01 -0.29
N MET A 80 5.16 -3.02 -0.87
CA MET A 80 4.49 -4.28 -1.26
C MET A 80 5.31 -5.07 -2.28
N GLY A 81 5.78 -4.42 -3.36
CA GLY A 81 6.58 -5.09 -4.39
C GLY A 81 7.90 -5.68 -3.86
N PHE A 82 8.59 -4.95 -2.97
CA PHE A 82 9.79 -5.47 -2.33
C PHE A 82 9.51 -6.58 -1.32
N ALA A 83 8.47 -6.43 -0.50
CA ALA A 83 8.08 -7.44 0.48
C ALA A 83 7.72 -8.77 -0.20
N ASP A 84 6.87 -8.72 -1.24
CA ASP A 84 6.55 -9.89 -2.06
C ASP A 84 7.81 -10.49 -2.69
N GLY A 85 8.68 -9.65 -3.25
CA GLY A 85 9.94 -10.08 -3.83
C GLY A 85 10.80 -10.87 -2.84
N VAL A 86 10.91 -10.39 -1.59
CA VAL A 86 11.64 -11.08 -0.52
C VAL A 86 10.96 -12.39 -0.12
N ILE A 87 9.62 -12.41 -0.01
CA ILE A 87 8.86 -13.62 0.35
C ILE A 87 9.08 -14.72 -0.69
N TYR A 88 8.89 -14.40 -1.98
CA TYR A 88 9.05 -15.38 -3.06
C TYR A 88 10.51 -15.81 -3.22
N ALA A 89 11.47 -14.89 -3.07
CA ALA A 89 12.89 -15.23 -3.11
C ALA A 89 13.28 -16.22 -1.99
N ARG A 90 12.82 -15.98 -0.76
CA ARG A 90 13.08 -16.89 0.38
C ARG A 90 12.43 -18.26 0.22
N ALA A 91 11.30 -18.33 -0.48
CA ALA A 91 10.62 -19.58 -0.80
C ALA A 91 11.21 -20.32 -2.02
N GLY A 92 12.25 -19.79 -2.66
CA GLY A 92 12.86 -20.40 -3.85
C GLY A 92 12.00 -20.28 -5.12
N HIS A 93 11.12 -19.28 -5.18
CA HIS A 93 10.20 -19.05 -6.30
C HIS A 93 10.56 -17.80 -7.12
N PRO A 94 10.08 -17.67 -8.37
CA PRO A 94 10.32 -16.48 -9.19
C PRO A 94 9.83 -15.20 -8.51
N HIS A 95 10.74 -14.26 -8.27
CA HIS A 95 10.44 -13.03 -7.54
C HIS A 95 10.68 -11.74 -8.35
N ILE A 96 11.35 -11.85 -9.50
CA ILE A 96 11.87 -10.68 -10.23
C ILE A 96 10.78 -9.69 -10.64
N LYS A 97 9.57 -10.17 -10.95
CA LYS A 97 8.42 -9.31 -11.27
C LYS A 97 8.01 -8.42 -10.09
N HIS A 98 8.01 -8.98 -8.88
CA HIS A 98 7.70 -8.24 -7.66
C HIS A 98 8.80 -7.22 -7.34
N THR A 99 10.07 -7.65 -7.39
CA THR A 99 11.20 -6.76 -7.16
C THR A 99 11.24 -5.61 -8.17
N ALA A 100 11.02 -5.89 -9.46
CA ALA A 100 10.99 -4.86 -10.50
C ALA A 100 9.81 -3.89 -10.32
N ALA A 101 8.62 -4.38 -9.95
CA ALA A 101 7.49 -3.53 -9.60
C ALA A 101 7.81 -2.63 -8.40
N GLY A 102 8.48 -3.17 -7.37
CA GLY A 102 8.97 -2.41 -6.21
C GLY A 102 9.92 -1.29 -6.61
N VAL A 103 10.91 -1.58 -7.47
CA VAL A 103 11.85 -0.57 -8.00
C VAL A 103 11.11 0.51 -8.80
N ALA A 104 10.22 0.11 -9.71
CA ALA A 104 9.46 1.06 -10.51
C ALA A 104 8.61 2.00 -9.63
N ALA A 105 7.94 1.46 -8.61
CA ALA A 105 7.18 2.26 -7.67
C ALA A 105 8.08 3.17 -6.81
N ALA A 106 9.25 2.69 -6.38
CA ALA A 106 10.21 3.50 -5.63
C ALA A 106 10.73 4.68 -6.45
N LEU A 107 10.93 4.51 -7.75
CA LEU A 107 11.31 5.62 -8.64
C LEU A 107 10.21 6.68 -8.72
N VAL A 108 8.94 6.27 -8.85
CA VAL A 108 7.81 7.22 -8.83
C VAL A 108 7.75 7.94 -7.49
N ALA A 109 7.88 7.21 -6.38
CA ALA A 109 7.89 7.79 -5.04
C ALA A 109 9.04 8.81 -4.86
N ALA A 110 10.24 8.49 -5.34
CA ALA A 110 11.40 9.37 -5.27
C ALA A 110 11.21 10.66 -6.08
N VAL A 111 10.66 10.56 -7.31
CA VAL A 111 10.37 11.73 -8.15
C VAL A 111 9.27 12.59 -7.54
N ALA A 112 8.22 11.97 -7.00
CA ALA A 112 7.13 12.70 -6.35
C ALA A 112 7.60 13.39 -5.06
N ALA A 113 8.38 12.70 -4.22
CA ALA A 113 8.98 13.27 -3.03
C ALA A 113 9.94 14.42 -3.36
N TRP A 114 10.75 14.27 -4.42
CA TRP A 114 11.60 15.35 -4.89
C TRP A 114 10.79 16.56 -5.38
N THR A 115 9.71 16.31 -6.11
CA THR A 115 8.77 17.36 -6.55
C THR A 115 8.17 18.10 -5.37
N GLU A 116 7.68 17.38 -4.36
CA GLU A 116 7.13 17.94 -3.12
C GLU A 116 8.16 18.84 -2.41
N LEU A 117 9.37 18.31 -2.18
CA LEU A 117 10.45 19.06 -1.51
C LEU A 117 10.91 20.28 -2.31
N SER A 118 10.86 20.21 -3.65
CA SER A 118 11.25 21.29 -4.55
C SER A 118 10.18 22.38 -4.66
N ASN A 119 8.91 21.99 -4.55
CA ASN A 119 7.76 22.90 -4.61
C ASN A 119 7.55 23.64 -3.28
N GLY A 120 8.16 23.15 -2.21
CA GLY A 120 8.30 23.87 -0.96
C GLY A 120 7.94 22.99 0.23
N ALA A 121 8.91 22.85 1.14
CA ALA A 121 8.58 22.99 2.55
C ALA A 121 7.76 24.29 2.71
N VAL A 122 6.44 24.14 2.82
CA VAL A 122 5.56 25.19 3.35
C VAL A 122 5.60 25.10 4.87
#